data_AF-A0A522R5F4-F1
#
_entry.id   AF-A0A522R5F4-F1
#
_cell.length_a   1.000
_cell.length_b   1.000
_cell.length_c   1.000
_cell.angle_alpha   90.00
_cell.angle_beta   90.00
_cell.angle_gamma   90.00
#
_symmetry.space_group_name_H-M   'P 1'
#
loop_
_entity.id
_entity.type
_entity.pdbx_description
1 polymer ?
#
loop_
_entity_poly.entity_id
_entity_poly.type
_entity_poly.pdbx_seq_one_letter_code
_entity_poly.pdbx_strand_id
1 'polypeptide(L)'
;MADRAQIPDSTPQPHALRRTPVDDDEIDLREVFDLLKSGRWLIASCTAAALFLGLFYIVFVRPTYQVSGLVQVSTSQLGTDALASQALGGLASMLAGGGSLVTNAEIQIIQSRLVLNPAIDKLNLLVEATPRYFPLVGHAIAQWNGAGGTMNNPRPSAAPPLLGRYAWGGESISVAEFETPEEDYDQPFSLKATPDGYVLFDPDGDQVLSGKVGVPASGKDGYGAVHLLVRALVVRPGETFRVTRHARQTVLKNIDQHLEVAQQGEKSGVISIAIKGHDPKAARALVDAIQQSYIVQDIHKNSQQAMRSLTYLEAQLPDLRKKLDAAQDRLAAYQRQHGAPNVAAETDLLLKQGIALDTEQSQLLQQREKARQLFTPRHPEVLALDRQLATVAANQAKLKHDIAKLPDTQQQVLDLQR
;
A
#
# COMPACT_ATOMS: atom_id res chain seq x y z
N MET A 1 63.31 -41.42 82.90
CA MET A 1 62.49 -41.49 84.12
C MET A 1 61.10 -40.99 83.71
N ALA A 2 60.22 -41.83 83.19
CA ALA A 2 59.34 -42.74 83.93
C ALA A 2 58.56 -42.00 85.02
N ASP A 3 57.30 -41.66 84.74
CA ASP A 3 56.21 -42.01 85.65
C ASP A 3 54.89 -42.18 84.88
N ARG A 4 54.16 -43.23 85.24
CA ARG A 4 52.89 -43.68 84.68
C ARG A 4 52.00 -44.03 85.87
N ALA A 5 50.89 -43.33 86.02
CA ALA A 5 49.67 -43.83 86.69
C ALA A 5 48.52 -42.82 86.51
N GLN A 6 47.22 -43.11 86.61
CA GLN A 6 46.31 -44.19 86.19
C GLN A 6 44.88 -43.74 86.63
N ILE A 7 43.97 -43.53 85.66
CA ILE A 7 42.49 -43.80 85.54
C ILE A 7 41.67 -43.98 86.86
N PRO A 8 40.46 -43.38 87.08
CA PRO A 8 39.14 -43.79 86.48
C PRO A 8 38.07 -42.69 86.27
N ASP A 9 37.27 -42.72 85.19
CA ASP A 9 35.96 -43.37 84.95
C ASP A 9 34.77 -42.86 85.80
N SER A 10 33.80 -42.20 85.14
CA SER A 10 32.44 -41.96 85.65
C SER A 10 31.48 -41.57 84.52
N THR A 11 30.73 -42.56 84.03
CA THR A 11 29.30 -42.60 83.60
C THR A 11 28.64 -41.41 82.87
N PRO A 12 27.82 -41.66 81.81
CA PRO A 12 27.20 -40.64 80.97
C PRO A 12 25.89 -40.09 81.55
N GLN A 13 25.70 -38.76 81.53
CA GLN A 13 24.42 -38.11 81.81
C GLN A 13 23.61 -37.84 80.53
N PRO A 14 22.27 -37.83 80.60
CA PRO A 14 21.40 -37.87 79.43
C PRO A 14 21.42 -36.54 78.68
N HIS A 15 21.76 -36.57 77.38
CA HIS A 15 21.50 -35.43 76.51
C HIS A 15 19.99 -35.28 76.35
N ALA A 16 19.43 -34.33 77.10
CA ALA A 16 18.07 -33.83 76.92
C ALA A 16 17.87 -33.48 75.44
N LEU A 17 16.76 -33.95 74.86
CA LEU A 17 16.26 -33.52 73.57
C LEU A 17 16.10 -31.99 73.60
N ARG A 18 17.08 -31.29 73.04
CA ARG A 18 16.97 -29.85 72.79
C ARG A 18 15.92 -29.70 71.70
N ARG A 19 14.68 -29.44 72.09
CA ARG A 19 13.68 -28.87 71.18
C ARG A 19 14.30 -27.60 70.63
N THR A 20 14.68 -27.61 69.35
CA THR A 20 14.83 -26.36 68.61
C THR A 20 13.46 -25.69 68.67
N PRO A 21 13.35 -24.42 69.11
CA PRO A 21 12.14 -23.68 68.85
C PRO A 21 11.96 -23.70 67.33
N VAL A 22 10.75 -23.99 66.88
CA VAL A 22 10.31 -23.51 65.57
C VAL A 22 10.39 -22.00 65.72
N ASP A 23 11.42 -21.38 65.14
CA ASP A 23 11.37 -19.94 64.92
C ASP A 23 10.16 -19.73 64.02
N ASP A 24 9.14 -19.10 64.57
CA ASP A 24 8.14 -18.46 63.75
C ASP A 24 8.94 -17.50 62.85
N ASP A 25 8.95 -17.77 61.55
CA ASP A 25 9.43 -16.85 60.50
C ASP A 25 8.51 -15.62 60.47
N GLU A 26 8.41 -14.92 61.60
CA GLU A 26 7.70 -13.65 61.72
C GLU A 26 8.67 -12.61 61.17
N ILE A 27 8.49 -12.30 59.88
CA ILE A 27 9.30 -11.32 59.17
C ILE A 27 9.17 -9.98 59.91
N ASP A 28 10.19 -9.62 60.68
CA ASP A 28 10.20 -8.37 61.44
C ASP A 28 10.33 -7.21 60.45
N LEU A 29 9.24 -6.47 60.27
CA LEU A 29 9.14 -5.36 59.31
C LEU A 29 10.17 -4.26 59.61
N ARG A 30 10.66 -4.17 60.86
CA ARG A 30 11.72 -3.22 61.24
C ARG A 30 13.09 -3.66 60.73
N GLU A 31 13.39 -4.96 60.77
CA GLU A 31 14.64 -5.51 60.28
C GLU A 31 14.73 -5.37 58.75
N VAL A 32 13.62 -5.61 58.03
CA VAL A 32 13.52 -5.35 56.58
C VAL A 32 13.73 -3.86 56.27
N PHE A 33 13.22 -2.95 57.09
CA PHE A 33 13.39 -1.51 56.90
C PHE A 33 14.84 -1.05 57.15
N ASP A 34 15.50 -1.58 58.18
CA ASP A 34 16.91 -1.26 58.46
C ASP A 34 17.86 -1.85 57.41
N LEU A 35 17.54 -3.03 56.85
CA LEU A 35 18.22 -3.60 55.69
C LEU A 35 18.07 -2.71 54.44
N LEU A 36 16.86 -2.21 54.17
CA LEU A 36 16.61 -1.29 53.05
C LEU A 36 17.36 0.05 53.24
N LYS A 37 17.38 0.56 54.48
CA LYS A 37 18.04 1.82 54.82
C LYS A 37 19.56 1.70 54.77
N SER A 38 20.16 0.57 55.15
CA SER A 38 21.61 0.33 55.03
C SER A 38 22.03 0.17 53.57
N GLY A 39 21.20 -0.48 52.75
CA GLY A 39 21.40 -0.66 51.31
C GLY A 39 21.07 0.53 50.41
N ARG A 40 20.72 1.71 50.96
CA ARG A 40 20.20 2.86 50.18
C ARG A 40 21.07 3.28 49.00
N TRP A 41 22.39 3.18 49.12
CA TRP A 41 23.34 3.53 48.05
C TRP A 41 23.41 2.47 46.94
N LEU A 42 23.25 1.18 47.28
CA LEU A 42 23.14 0.11 46.29
C LEU A 42 21.82 0.20 45.52
N ILE A 43 20.70 0.43 46.22
CA ILE A 43 19.38 0.63 45.59
C ILE A 43 19.40 1.89 44.72
N ALA A 44 19.97 3.00 45.21
CA ALA A 44 20.10 4.23 44.44
C ALA A 44 21.00 4.04 43.21
N SER A 45 22.14 3.33 43.34
CA SER A 45 23.05 3.06 42.23
C SER A 45 22.42 2.15 41.17
N CYS A 46 21.73 1.08 41.57
CA CYS A 46 21.04 0.18 40.66
C CYS A 46 19.88 0.90 39.93
N THR A 47 19.08 1.68 40.67
CA THR A 47 18.02 2.51 40.08
C THR A 47 18.58 3.56 39.12
N ALA A 48 19.69 4.22 39.50
CA ALA A 48 20.35 5.19 38.65
C ALA A 48 20.94 4.55 37.39
N ALA A 49 21.53 3.35 37.49
CA ALA A 49 22.04 2.61 36.36
C ALA A 49 20.91 2.16 35.42
N ALA A 50 19.79 1.68 35.95
CA ALA A 50 18.61 1.33 35.17
C ALA A 50 18.00 2.54 34.46
N LEU A 51 17.88 3.69 35.15
CA LEU A 51 17.43 4.95 34.56
C LEU A 51 18.40 5.45 33.49
N PHE A 52 19.70 5.36 33.73
CA PHE A 52 20.73 5.74 32.77
C PHE A 52 20.64 4.86 31.51
N LEU A 53 20.51 3.54 31.65
CA LEU A 53 20.31 2.63 30.53
C LEU A 53 18.99 2.90 29.78
N GLY A 54 17.91 3.20 30.49
CA GLY A 54 16.62 3.57 29.89
C GLY A 54 16.69 4.88 29.10
N LEU A 55 17.31 5.91 29.67
CA LEU A 55 17.53 7.19 28.99
C LEU A 55 18.46 7.02 27.79
N PHE A 56 19.53 6.25 27.95
CA PHE A 56 20.44 5.88 26.88
C PHE A 56 19.69 5.13 25.76
N TYR A 57 18.78 4.22 26.08
CA TYR A 57 17.97 3.56 25.05
C TYR A 57 17.08 4.55 24.28
N ILE A 58 16.35 5.42 24.97
CA ILE A 58 15.41 6.37 24.35
C ILE A 58 16.13 7.38 23.44
N VAL A 59 17.32 7.85 23.85
CA VAL A 59 18.09 8.83 23.06
C VAL A 59 18.74 8.20 21.82
N PHE A 60 19.05 6.90 21.86
CA PHE A 60 19.83 6.25 20.81
C PHE A 60 18.99 5.45 19.79
N VAL A 61 17.78 5.02 20.16
CA VAL A 61 16.88 4.35 19.21
C VAL A 61 16.36 5.36 18.19
N ARG A 62 16.53 5.03 16.91
CA ARG A 62 16.01 5.87 15.83
C ARG A 62 14.48 5.83 15.84
N PRO A 63 13.78 6.98 15.85
CA PRO A 63 12.33 7.01 15.76
C PRO A 63 11.90 6.39 14.42
N THR A 64 10.80 5.65 14.44
CA THR A 64 10.19 5.07 13.23
C THR A 64 8.88 5.78 12.98
N TYR A 65 8.76 6.43 11.83
CA TYR A 65 7.57 7.17 11.41
C TYR A 65 6.74 6.30 10.48
N GLN A 66 5.43 6.45 10.55
CA GLN A 66 4.50 5.85 9.60
C GLN A 66 3.79 6.97 8.83
N VAL A 67 3.85 6.89 7.50
CA VAL A 67 3.12 7.80 6.60
C VAL A 67 2.09 6.99 5.84
N SER A 68 0.86 7.49 5.76
CA SER A 68 -0.25 6.82 5.08
C SER A 68 -0.94 7.73 4.08
N GLY A 69 -1.30 7.17 2.92
CA GLY A 69 -2.15 7.77 1.91
C GLY A 69 -3.38 6.90 1.67
N LEU A 70 -4.48 7.53 1.25
CA LEU A 70 -5.73 6.84 0.91
C LEU A 70 -5.99 6.98 -0.59
N VAL A 71 -6.40 5.89 -1.23
CA VAL A 71 -6.83 5.88 -2.63
C VAL A 71 -8.21 5.25 -2.73
N GLN A 72 -9.13 5.94 -3.40
CA GLN A 72 -10.45 5.39 -3.70
C GLN A 72 -10.38 4.60 -5.01
N VAL A 73 -10.83 3.35 -4.98
CA VAL A 73 -10.99 2.51 -6.15
C VAL A 73 -12.32 2.84 -6.79
N SER A 74 -12.29 3.34 -8.02
CA SER A 74 -13.48 3.52 -8.83
C SER A 74 -13.96 2.16 -9.33
N THR A 75 -14.89 1.51 -8.65
CA THR A 75 -15.69 0.47 -9.30
C THR A 75 -16.46 1.15 -10.42
N SER A 76 -16.13 0.81 -11.67
CA SER A 76 -16.64 1.40 -12.92
C SER A 76 -18.09 1.88 -12.82
N GLN A 77 -18.24 3.14 -12.44
CA GLN A 77 -19.49 3.89 -12.36
C GLN A 77 -19.30 5.17 -13.18
N LEU A 78 -19.01 5.01 -14.47
CA LEU A 78 -19.18 6.09 -15.45
C LEU A 78 -20.13 5.58 -16.53
N GLY A 79 -21.12 6.43 -16.87
CA GLY A 79 -22.31 6.07 -17.62
C GLY A 79 -22.08 5.46 -19.00
N THR A 80 -23.16 4.89 -19.54
CA THR A 80 -23.30 4.25 -20.88
C THR A 80 -22.62 2.90 -21.11
N ASP A 81 -21.60 2.50 -20.34
CA ASP A 81 -21.07 1.12 -20.37
C ASP A 81 -22.00 0.08 -19.71
N ALA A 82 -23.10 0.52 -19.10
CA ALA A 82 -24.03 -0.27 -18.32
C ALA A 82 -24.89 -1.27 -19.12
N LEU A 83 -24.82 -1.36 -20.44
CA LEU A 83 -25.59 -2.38 -21.18
C LEU A 83 -24.76 -3.62 -21.53
N ALA A 84 -23.49 -3.44 -21.94
CA ALA A 84 -22.58 -4.54 -22.22
C ALA A 84 -21.93 -5.10 -20.94
N SER A 85 -21.57 -4.23 -19.99
CA SER A 85 -20.98 -4.63 -18.71
C SER A 85 -22.01 -5.13 -17.69
N GLN A 86 -23.31 -4.88 -17.86
CA GLN A 86 -24.33 -5.34 -16.92
C GLN A 86 -24.80 -6.78 -17.20
N ALA A 87 -24.72 -7.24 -18.46
CA ALA A 87 -24.94 -8.65 -18.79
C ALA A 87 -23.75 -9.54 -18.34
N LEU A 88 -22.51 -9.10 -18.58
CA LEU A 88 -21.29 -9.87 -18.23
C LEU A 88 -20.79 -9.60 -16.80
N GLY A 89 -20.77 -8.34 -16.37
CA GLY A 89 -20.34 -7.93 -15.03
C GLY A 89 -21.40 -8.13 -13.95
N GLY A 90 -22.69 -8.09 -14.29
CA GLY A 90 -23.78 -8.46 -13.39
C GLY A 90 -23.76 -9.94 -13.00
N LEU A 91 -23.48 -10.82 -13.98
CA LEU A 91 -23.30 -12.26 -13.73
C LEU A 91 -21.99 -12.57 -13.00
N ALA A 92 -20.89 -11.89 -13.33
CA ALA A 92 -19.61 -12.06 -12.63
C ALA A 92 -19.66 -11.60 -11.16
N SER A 93 -20.30 -10.47 -10.88
CA SER A 93 -20.45 -9.94 -9.50
C SER A 93 -21.40 -10.78 -8.65
N MET A 94 -22.43 -11.39 -9.28
CA MET A 94 -23.39 -12.27 -8.61
C MET A 94 -22.84 -13.70 -8.39
N LEU A 95 -21.98 -14.21 -9.28
CA LEU A 95 -21.32 -15.51 -9.14
C LEU A 95 -20.13 -15.48 -8.16
N ALA A 96 -19.50 -14.31 -7.98
CA ALA A 96 -18.25 -14.17 -7.23
C ALA A 96 -18.40 -13.58 -5.81
N GLY A 97 -19.59 -13.23 -5.34
CA GLY A 97 -19.77 -12.77 -3.96
C GLY A 97 -19.07 -11.43 -3.66
N GLY A 98 -19.56 -10.34 -4.27
CA GLY A 98 -19.59 -8.98 -3.72
C GLY A 98 -18.29 -8.30 -3.27
N GLY A 99 -17.83 -7.29 -4.03
CA GLY A 99 -17.07 -6.11 -3.60
C GLY A 99 -15.64 -6.31 -3.05
N SER A 100 -15.41 -7.31 -2.20
CA SER A 100 -14.13 -7.59 -1.55
C SER A 100 -13.07 -8.13 -2.52
N LEU A 101 -13.47 -8.91 -3.51
CA LEU A 101 -12.53 -9.47 -4.50
C LEU A 101 -11.88 -8.39 -5.37
N VAL A 102 -12.61 -7.34 -5.73
CA VAL A 102 -12.07 -6.22 -6.53
C VAL A 102 -11.03 -5.47 -5.71
N THR A 103 -11.31 -5.17 -4.44
CA THR A 103 -10.35 -4.48 -3.58
C THR A 103 -9.10 -5.32 -3.30
N ASN A 104 -9.24 -6.63 -3.09
CA ASN A 104 -8.08 -7.53 -2.90
C ASN A 104 -7.18 -7.60 -4.13
N ALA A 105 -7.76 -7.61 -5.34
CA ALA A 105 -6.99 -7.56 -6.58
C ALA A 105 -6.22 -6.24 -6.72
N GLU A 106 -6.85 -5.10 -6.41
CA GLU A 106 -6.19 -3.80 -6.47
C GLU A 106 -5.07 -3.66 -5.43
N ILE A 107 -5.21 -4.26 -4.24
CA ILE A 107 -4.11 -4.34 -3.25
C ILE A 107 -2.88 -5.02 -3.86
N GLN A 108 -3.06 -6.15 -4.55
CA GLN A 108 -1.96 -6.85 -5.23
C GLN A 108 -1.36 -6.04 -6.39
N ILE A 109 -2.19 -5.26 -7.11
CA ILE A 109 -1.71 -4.38 -8.18
C ILE A 109 -0.83 -3.26 -7.61
N ILE A 110 -1.23 -2.65 -6.48
CA ILE A 110 -0.43 -1.62 -5.80
C ILE A 110 0.92 -2.18 -5.34
N GLN A 111 0.95 -3.39 -4.79
CA GLN A 111 2.17 -4.07 -4.38
C GLN A 111 3.00 -4.60 -5.56
N SER A 112 2.46 -4.61 -6.77
CA SER A 112 3.13 -5.15 -7.94
C SER A 112 4.25 -4.24 -8.45
N ARG A 113 5.16 -4.84 -9.21
CA ARG A 113 6.24 -4.12 -9.91
C ARG A 113 5.73 -3.09 -10.91
N LEU A 114 4.48 -3.22 -11.40
CA LEU A 114 3.88 -2.25 -12.31
C LEU A 114 3.68 -0.88 -11.65
N VAL A 115 3.48 -0.86 -10.33
CA VAL A 115 3.29 0.36 -9.54
C VAL A 115 4.58 0.74 -8.79
N LEU A 116 5.30 -0.23 -8.24
CA LEU A 116 6.50 0.05 -7.45
C LEU A 116 7.71 0.49 -8.30
N ASN A 117 7.91 -0.06 -9.51
CA ASN A 117 9.06 0.32 -10.34
C ASN A 117 9.04 1.80 -10.75
N PRO A 118 7.94 2.35 -11.29
CA PRO A 118 7.91 3.77 -11.65
C PRO A 118 8.10 4.69 -10.43
N ALA A 119 7.64 4.28 -9.24
CA ALA A 119 7.88 5.02 -8.01
C ALA A 119 9.38 5.02 -7.62
N ILE A 120 10.05 3.86 -7.71
CA ILE A 120 11.49 3.71 -7.49
C ILE A 120 12.28 4.60 -8.47
N ASP A 121 11.90 4.57 -9.74
CA ASP A 121 12.59 5.30 -10.82
C ASP A 121 12.42 6.82 -10.66
N LYS A 122 11.19 7.27 -10.36
CA LYS A 122 10.87 8.69 -10.15
C LYS A 122 11.63 9.31 -8.99
N LEU A 123 11.86 8.54 -7.92
CA LEU A 123 12.54 9.00 -6.71
C LEU A 123 14.04 8.65 -6.69
N ASN A 124 14.54 7.96 -7.72
CA ASN A 124 15.91 7.47 -7.81
C ASN A 124 16.34 6.65 -6.57
N LEU A 125 15.47 5.78 -6.06
CA LEU A 125 15.73 5.02 -4.83
C LEU A 125 16.82 3.94 -4.98
N LEU A 126 17.32 3.75 -6.19
CA LEU A 126 18.43 2.84 -6.48
C LEU A 126 19.77 3.39 -6.00
N VAL A 127 19.89 4.70 -5.80
CA VAL A 127 21.12 5.35 -5.35
C VAL A 127 20.93 5.87 -3.93
N GLU A 128 21.63 5.27 -2.98
CA GLU A 128 21.69 5.76 -1.61
C GLU A 128 23.00 6.53 -1.40
N ALA A 129 22.91 7.75 -0.90
CA ALA A 129 24.08 8.54 -0.52
C ALA A 129 23.89 9.10 0.89
N THR A 130 24.65 8.58 1.85
CA THR A 130 24.53 8.96 3.27
C THR A 130 25.86 9.41 3.86
N PRO A 131 25.87 10.43 4.73
CA PRO A 131 27.06 10.80 5.47
C PRO A 131 27.52 9.67 6.40
N ARG A 132 28.84 9.48 6.54
CA ARG A 132 29.38 8.50 7.48
C ARG A 132 29.42 9.10 8.88
N TYR A 133 28.47 8.71 9.72
CA TYR A 133 28.41 9.15 11.13
C TYR A 133 29.29 8.29 12.03
N PHE A 134 29.73 8.85 13.15
CA PHE A 134 30.46 8.09 14.17
C PHE A 134 29.54 7.03 14.83
N PRO A 135 30.04 5.80 15.09
CA PRO A 135 29.21 4.73 15.67
C PRO A 135 28.57 5.14 17.01
N LEU A 136 27.37 4.62 17.28
CA LEU A 136 26.56 4.84 18.49
C LEU A 136 26.07 6.29 18.66
N VAL A 137 26.96 7.28 18.77
CA VAL A 137 26.60 8.66 19.14
C VAL A 137 26.44 9.63 17.97
N GLY A 138 27.03 9.33 16.81
CA GLY A 138 27.13 10.29 15.70
C GLY A 138 25.77 10.71 15.12
N HIS A 139 24.81 9.80 15.04
CA HIS A 139 23.46 10.11 14.55
C HIS A 139 22.67 11.02 15.48
N ALA A 140 22.69 10.75 16.79
CA ALA A 140 21.97 11.55 17.77
C ALA A 140 22.55 12.98 17.85
N ILE A 141 23.88 13.08 17.82
CA ILE A 141 24.58 14.37 17.81
C ILE A 141 24.30 15.13 16.51
N ALA A 142 24.31 14.45 15.36
CA ALA A 142 23.96 15.08 14.08
C ALA A 142 22.51 15.55 14.02
N GLN A 143 21.57 14.81 14.64
CA GLN A 143 20.18 15.20 14.73
C GLN A 143 19.98 16.44 15.61
N TRP A 144 20.68 16.50 16.75
CA TRP A 144 20.65 17.67 17.63
C TRP A 144 21.30 18.89 16.95
N ASN A 145 22.48 18.73 16.38
CA ASN A 145 23.19 19.81 15.70
C ASN A 145 22.48 20.27 14.42
N GLY A 146 21.86 19.35 13.69
CA GLY A 146 21.04 19.63 12.51
C GLY A 146 19.73 20.36 12.83
N ALA A 147 19.20 20.22 14.05
CA ALA A 147 18.03 20.98 14.52
C ALA A 147 18.34 22.47 14.79
N GLY A 148 19.62 22.85 14.92
CA GLY A 148 20.07 24.23 15.13
C GLY A 148 20.35 25.03 13.84
N GLY A 149 20.37 24.38 12.67
CA GLY A 149 20.60 25.04 11.38
C GLY A 149 19.28 25.53 10.77
N THR A 150 19.18 26.81 10.42
CA THR A 150 18.05 27.31 9.64
C THR A 150 17.98 26.58 8.29
N MET A 151 16.77 26.16 7.90
CA MET A 151 16.47 25.36 6.69
C MET A 151 17.05 25.87 5.37
N ASN A 152 17.53 27.11 5.32
CA ASN A 152 17.99 27.77 4.10
C ASN A 152 19.52 27.87 3.98
N ASN A 153 20.30 27.45 4.99
CA ASN A 153 21.76 27.40 4.89
C ASN A 153 22.37 26.37 5.85
N PRO A 154 22.29 25.06 5.54
CA PRO A 154 22.94 24.03 6.35
C PRO A 154 24.45 24.26 6.29
N ARG A 155 25.02 24.72 7.41
CA ARG A 155 26.46 24.74 7.60
C ARG A 155 26.85 23.47 8.33
N PRO A 156 27.89 22.75 7.88
CA PRO A 156 28.42 21.64 8.64
C PRO A 156 28.80 22.08 10.04
N SER A 157 28.47 21.26 11.04
CA SER A 157 28.74 21.53 12.45
C SER A 157 30.25 21.47 12.72
N ALA A 158 30.72 21.88 13.90
CA ALA A 158 32.13 21.67 14.27
C ALA A 158 32.39 20.18 14.59
N ALA A 159 33.55 19.65 14.21
CA ALA A 159 33.97 18.28 14.56
C ALA A 159 34.93 18.31 15.74
N PRO A 160 34.90 17.31 16.64
CA PRO A 160 35.96 17.12 17.60
C PRO A 160 37.32 16.94 16.89
N PRO A 161 38.43 17.47 17.45
CA PRO A 161 39.76 17.21 16.92
C PRO A 161 40.02 15.69 16.83
N LEU A 162 40.66 15.25 15.74
CA LEU A 162 40.92 13.84 15.38
C LEU A 162 39.73 13.01 14.83
N LEU A 163 38.49 13.50 14.91
CA LEU A 163 37.30 12.81 14.40
C LEU A 163 36.62 13.49 13.19
N GLY A 164 37.37 14.34 12.49
CA GLY A 164 36.88 15.11 11.32
C GLY A 164 36.53 14.29 10.07
N ARG A 165 36.75 12.96 10.08
CA ARG A 165 36.35 12.07 8.97
C ARG A 165 34.84 11.71 8.99
N TYR A 166 34.18 11.97 10.11
CA TYR A 166 32.78 11.65 10.37
C TYR A 166 31.91 12.90 10.27
N ALA A 167 30.66 12.72 9.84
CA ALA A 167 29.64 13.75 9.86
C ALA A 167 29.10 13.95 11.29
N TRP A 168 28.86 15.21 11.67
CA TRP A 168 28.42 15.62 13.02
C TRP A 168 27.18 16.53 13.00
N GLY A 169 26.62 16.85 11.82
CA GLY A 169 25.35 17.57 11.64
C GLY A 169 25.43 18.67 10.58
N GLY A 170 24.44 18.74 9.69
CA GLY A 170 24.34 19.77 8.64
C GLY A 170 25.00 19.39 7.31
N GLU A 171 25.70 18.25 7.25
CA GLU A 171 26.26 17.72 6.01
C GLU A 171 25.17 17.05 5.16
N SER A 172 25.25 17.22 3.85
CA SER A 172 24.30 16.64 2.90
C SER A 172 24.96 16.35 1.57
N ILE A 173 24.57 15.25 0.94
CA ILE A 173 25.00 14.87 -0.40
C ILE A 173 23.74 14.56 -1.22
N SER A 174 23.71 15.07 -2.44
CA SER A 174 22.68 14.73 -3.43
C SER A 174 23.37 14.16 -4.66
N VAL A 175 23.17 12.87 -4.91
CA VAL A 175 23.66 12.16 -6.09
C VAL A 175 22.52 12.06 -7.09
N ALA A 176 22.75 12.53 -8.31
CA ALA A 176 21.78 12.45 -9.38
C ALA A 176 21.86 11.12 -10.13
N GLU A 177 23.07 10.61 -10.31
CA GLU A 177 23.33 9.41 -11.10
C GLU A 177 24.52 8.67 -10.47
N PHE A 178 24.37 7.36 -10.29
CA PHE A 178 25.44 6.48 -9.88
C PHE A 178 25.21 5.12 -10.53
N GLU A 179 26.07 4.78 -11.48
CA GLU A 179 26.05 3.52 -12.21
C GLU A 179 27.36 2.79 -11.95
N THR A 180 27.23 1.53 -11.56
CA THR A 180 28.33 0.60 -11.30
C THR A 180 28.03 -0.72 -12.03
N PRO A 181 29.04 -1.59 -12.20
CA PRO A 181 28.83 -2.98 -12.58
C PRO A 181 27.84 -3.70 -11.65
N GLU A 182 27.20 -4.77 -12.14
CA GLU A 182 26.19 -5.51 -11.38
C GLU A 182 26.81 -6.21 -10.15
N GLU A 183 28.09 -6.56 -10.23
CA GLU A 183 28.87 -7.19 -9.17
C GLU A 183 29.04 -6.29 -7.93
N ASP A 184 29.02 -4.97 -8.15
CA ASP A 184 29.19 -3.95 -7.11
C ASP A 184 27.86 -3.46 -6.52
N TYR A 185 26.73 -4.03 -6.96
CA TYR A 185 25.44 -3.68 -6.38
C TYR A 185 25.38 -4.03 -4.89
N ASP A 186 24.72 -3.15 -4.14
CA ASP A 186 24.59 -3.20 -2.68
C ASP A 186 25.92 -3.05 -1.92
N GLN A 187 27.05 -2.84 -2.61
CA GLN A 187 28.35 -2.58 -1.98
C GLN A 187 28.57 -1.08 -1.71
N PRO A 188 29.06 -0.71 -0.51
CA PRO A 188 29.23 0.70 -0.14
C PRO A 188 30.55 1.28 -0.66
N PHE A 189 30.47 2.21 -1.62
CA PHE A 189 31.60 3.02 -2.04
C PHE A 189 31.85 4.17 -1.04
N SER A 190 33.11 4.55 -0.88
CA SER A 190 33.49 5.67 -0.03
C SER A 190 33.80 6.91 -0.86
N LEU A 191 33.00 7.96 -0.70
CA LEU A 191 33.25 9.25 -1.34
C LEU A 191 33.92 10.20 -0.34
N LYS A 192 35.13 10.64 -0.64
CA LYS A 192 35.88 11.60 0.18
C LYS A 192 35.84 12.98 -0.45
N ALA A 193 35.45 13.98 0.32
CA ALA A 193 35.45 15.36 -0.15
C ALA A 193 36.87 15.97 -0.15
N THR A 194 37.18 16.68 -1.24
CA THR A 194 38.41 17.45 -1.44
C THR A 194 38.07 18.93 -1.63
N PRO A 195 39.02 19.87 -1.46
CA PRO A 195 38.75 21.30 -1.63
C PRO A 195 38.11 21.67 -2.98
N ASP A 196 38.49 20.98 -4.06
CA ASP A 196 38.05 21.27 -5.43
C ASP A 196 36.95 20.33 -5.96
N GLY A 197 36.45 19.40 -5.14
CA GLY A 197 35.54 18.33 -5.61
C GLY A 197 35.50 17.11 -4.70
N TYR A 198 35.56 15.92 -5.27
CA TYR A 198 35.51 14.65 -4.53
C TYR A 198 36.32 13.55 -5.21
N VAL A 199 36.67 12.54 -4.43
CA VAL A 199 37.29 11.29 -4.89
C VAL A 199 36.45 10.12 -4.42
N LEU A 200 36.13 9.19 -5.32
CA LEU A 200 35.40 7.97 -5.03
C LEU A 200 36.36 6.80 -4.91
N PHE A 201 36.20 6.01 -3.85
CA PHE A 201 36.92 4.78 -3.59
C PHE A 201 35.95 3.61 -3.63
N ASP A 202 36.39 2.49 -4.21
CA ASP A 202 35.65 1.23 -4.22
C ASP A 202 35.62 0.57 -2.82
N PRO A 203 34.91 -0.55 -2.65
CA PRO A 203 34.89 -1.29 -1.39
C PRO A 203 36.26 -1.83 -0.96
N ASP A 204 37.18 -2.06 -1.90
CA ASP A 204 38.53 -2.57 -1.66
C ASP A 204 39.51 -1.46 -1.23
N GLY A 205 39.13 -0.20 -1.43
CA GLY A 205 39.88 1.00 -1.04
C GLY A 205 40.68 1.63 -2.18
N ASP A 206 40.54 1.14 -3.41
CA ASP A 206 41.18 1.69 -4.59
C ASP A 206 40.41 2.89 -5.12
N GLN A 207 41.16 3.85 -5.69
CA GLN A 207 40.57 5.05 -6.26
C GLN A 207 39.96 4.75 -7.63
N VAL A 208 38.64 4.92 -7.74
CA VAL A 208 37.88 4.66 -8.97
C VAL A 208 37.82 5.90 -9.87
N LEU A 209 37.49 7.05 -9.29
CA LEU A 209 37.34 8.32 -10.01
C LEU A 209 37.54 9.54 -9.12
N SER A 210 37.82 10.67 -9.78
CA SER A 210 37.81 12.00 -9.16
C SER A 210 36.91 12.92 -9.96
N GLY A 211 36.06 13.70 -9.30
CA GLY A 211 35.07 14.53 -9.95
C GLY A 211 34.83 15.86 -9.24
N LYS A 212 34.08 16.75 -9.90
CA LYS A 212 33.62 18.03 -9.35
C LYS A 212 32.10 18.01 -9.20
N VAL A 213 31.58 18.78 -8.25
CA VAL A 213 30.13 18.90 -8.03
C VAL A 213 29.48 19.51 -9.27
N GLY A 214 28.38 18.93 -9.72
CA GLY A 214 27.63 19.36 -10.91
C GLY A 214 28.19 18.87 -12.25
N VAL A 215 29.33 18.18 -12.26
CA VAL A 215 29.96 17.65 -13.48
C VAL A 215 29.95 16.12 -13.44
N PRO A 216 29.49 15.44 -14.51
CA PRO A 216 29.53 13.98 -14.56
C PRO A 216 30.99 13.52 -14.59
N ALA A 217 31.31 12.57 -13.71
CA ALA A 217 32.60 11.93 -13.64
C ALA A 217 32.46 10.46 -14.04
N SER A 218 33.50 9.90 -14.62
CA SER A 218 33.53 8.49 -15.01
C SER A 218 34.91 7.91 -14.73
N GLY A 219 34.92 6.66 -14.32
CA GLY A 219 36.13 5.91 -14.02
C GLY A 219 35.91 4.43 -14.29
N LYS A 220 36.82 3.63 -13.76
CA LYS A 220 36.77 2.19 -13.89
C LYS A 220 37.22 1.57 -12.58
N ASP A 221 36.49 0.58 -12.09
CA ASP A 221 36.90 -0.27 -10.97
C ASP A 221 37.41 -1.63 -11.50
N GLY A 222 37.61 -2.58 -10.59
CA GLY A 222 38.04 -3.93 -10.94
C GLY A 222 37.07 -4.69 -11.86
N TYR A 223 35.78 -4.34 -11.86
CA TYR A 223 34.70 -5.07 -12.53
C TYR A 223 34.20 -4.38 -13.80
N GLY A 224 34.30 -3.06 -13.92
CA GLY A 224 33.81 -2.32 -15.08
C GLY A 224 33.80 -0.80 -14.93
N ALA A 225 33.02 -0.14 -15.79
CA ALA A 225 32.92 1.32 -15.81
C ALA A 225 32.01 1.82 -14.69
N VAL A 226 32.41 2.91 -14.06
CA VAL A 226 31.64 3.58 -13.00
C VAL A 226 31.35 5.01 -13.42
N HIS A 227 30.08 5.40 -13.34
CA HIS A 227 29.61 6.74 -13.65
C HIS A 227 29.00 7.38 -12.41
N LEU A 228 29.37 8.63 -12.11
CA LEU A 228 28.88 9.35 -10.94
C LEU A 228 28.61 10.81 -11.27
N LEU A 229 27.41 11.29 -10.91
CA LEU A 229 27.03 12.69 -10.96
C LEU A 229 26.55 13.15 -9.59
N VAL A 230 27.38 13.93 -8.89
CA VAL A 230 27.02 14.59 -7.64
C VAL A 230 26.39 15.95 -7.96
N ARG A 231 25.11 16.13 -7.62
CA ARG A 231 24.34 17.37 -7.87
C ARG A 231 24.68 18.47 -6.87
N ALA A 232 24.76 18.10 -5.59
CA ALA A 232 25.06 19.03 -4.51
C ALA A 232 25.83 18.30 -3.41
N LEU A 233 26.80 19.00 -2.81
CA LEU A 233 27.63 18.47 -1.74
C LEU A 233 27.88 19.59 -0.72
N VAL A 234 27.36 19.41 0.48
CA VAL A 234 27.58 20.28 1.64
C VAL A 234 28.40 19.49 2.64
N VAL A 235 29.67 19.85 2.78
CA VAL A 235 30.67 19.00 3.45
C VAL A 235 31.82 19.82 4.03
N ARG A 236 32.48 19.28 5.07
CA ARG A 236 33.81 19.74 5.54
C ARG A 236 34.94 19.02 4.79
N PRO A 237 36.04 19.71 4.46
CA PRO A 237 37.18 19.07 3.81
C PRO A 237 37.66 17.82 4.57
N GLY A 238 37.77 16.68 3.87
CA GLY A 238 38.23 15.41 4.44
C GLY A 238 37.15 14.50 5.01
N GLU A 239 35.88 14.90 5.02
CA GLU A 239 34.77 14.00 5.39
C GLU A 239 34.51 12.93 4.34
N THR A 240 33.91 11.84 4.80
CA THR A 240 33.57 10.68 3.96
C THR A 240 32.07 10.41 3.96
N PHE A 241 31.53 10.11 2.78
CA PHE A 241 30.17 9.66 2.57
C PHE A 241 30.19 8.21 2.08
N ARG A 242 29.10 7.51 2.36
CA ARG A 242 28.80 6.23 1.76
C ARG A 242 27.89 6.48 0.57
N VAL A 243 28.28 5.98 -0.59
CA VAL A 243 27.43 5.97 -1.79
C VAL A 243 27.26 4.54 -2.22
N THR A 244 26.03 4.09 -2.36
CA THR A 244 25.70 2.70 -2.69
C THR A 244 24.73 2.69 -3.85
N ARG A 245 25.02 1.88 -4.87
CA ARG A 245 24.07 1.55 -5.92
C ARG A 245 23.38 0.25 -5.54
N HIS A 246 22.11 0.32 -5.16
CA HIS A 246 21.35 -0.87 -4.76
C HIS A 246 20.86 -1.66 -5.94
N ALA A 247 20.84 -2.99 -5.84
CA ALA A 247 20.13 -3.80 -6.82
C ALA A 247 18.63 -3.48 -6.74
N ARG A 248 17.95 -3.44 -7.89
CA ARG A 248 16.50 -3.14 -7.93
C ARG A 248 15.69 -4.11 -7.08
N GLN A 249 16.09 -5.39 -7.03
CA GLN A 249 15.45 -6.41 -6.19
C GLN A 249 15.63 -6.14 -4.69
N THR A 250 16.78 -5.60 -4.29
CA THR A 250 17.05 -5.21 -2.90
C THR A 250 16.13 -4.07 -2.48
N VAL A 251 15.97 -3.05 -3.33
CA VAL A 251 15.04 -1.93 -3.08
C VAL A 251 13.60 -2.42 -3.03
N LEU A 252 13.17 -3.25 -3.99
CA LEU A 252 11.81 -3.82 -3.99
C LEU A 252 11.53 -4.64 -2.72
N LYS A 253 12.48 -5.48 -2.29
CA LYS A 253 12.35 -6.26 -1.06
C LYS A 253 12.28 -5.35 0.18
N ASN A 254 13.06 -4.28 0.21
CA ASN A 254 13.01 -3.30 1.30
C ASN A 254 11.65 -2.61 1.35
N ILE A 255 11.12 -2.18 0.21
CA ILE A 255 9.78 -1.57 0.13
C ILE A 255 8.72 -2.58 0.60
N ASP A 256 8.73 -3.81 0.08
CA ASP A 256 7.77 -4.86 0.43
C ASP A 256 7.71 -5.16 1.94
N GLN A 257 8.87 -5.14 2.62
CA GLN A 257 8.94 -5.34 4.07
C GLN A 257 8.35 -4.20 4.91
N HIS A 258 8.30 -2.98 4.38
CA HIS A 258 7.86 -1.79 5.13
C HIS A 258 6.57 -1.18 4.59
N LEU A 259 6.09 -1.65 3.45
CA LEU A 259 4.86 -1.25 2.79
C LEU A 259 3.69 -2.06 3.34
N GLU A 260 2.69 -1.36 3.83
CA GLU A 260 1.44 -1.92 4.31
C GLU A 260 0.32 -1.40 3.40
N VAL A 261 -0.38 -2.32 2.74
CA VAL A 261 -1.52 -1.99 1.86
C VAL A 261 -2.74 -2.74 2.38
N ALA A 262 -3.78 -2.02 2.76
CA ALA A 262 -4.97 -2.61 3.37
C ALA A 262 -6.25 -1.91 2.92
N GLN A 263 -7.37 -2.62 3.00
CA GLN A 263 -8.68 -2.02 2.78
C GLN A 263 -9.15 -1.28 4.04
N GLN A 264 -9.61 -0.04 3.87
CA GLN A 264 -10.14 0.77 4.96
C GLN A 264 -11.61 0.42 5.24
N GLY A 265 -11.88 -0.62 6.04
CA GLY A 265 -13.23 -1.09 6.37
C GLY A 265 -13.86 -1.97 5.28
N GLU A 266 -14.70 -2.93 5.67
CA GLU A 266 -15.28 -3.90 4.73
C GLU A 266 -16.10 -3.20 3.63
N LYS A 267 -15.74 -3.47 2.36
CA LYS A 267 -16.46 -2.97 1.17
C LYS A 267 -16.45 -1.45 0.98
N SER A 268 -15.54 -0.71 1.61
CA SER A 268 -15.47 0.75 1.46
C SER A 268 -15.02 1.24 0.08
N GLY A 269 -14.39 0.36 -0.71
CA GLY A 269 -13.72 0.76 -1.95
C GLY A 269 -12.52 1.70 -1.73
N VAL A 270 -12.02 1.84 -0.50
CA VAL A 270 -10.87 2.68 -0.16
C VAL A 270 -9.71 1.81 0.29
N ILE A 271 -8.55 2.02 -0.33
CA ILE A 271 -7.30 1.34 0.01
C ILE A 271 -6.38 2.33 0.72
N SER A 272 -5.87 1.92 1.88
CA SER A 272 -4.79 2.61 2.57
C SER A 272 -3.45 2.05 2.11
N ILE A 273 -2.51 2.96 1.87
CA ILE A 273 -1.12 2.67 1.52
C ILE A 273 -0.28 3.35 2.58
N ALA A 274 0.41 2.57 3.40
CA ALA A 274 1.25 3.07 4.48
C ALA A 274 2.67 2.56 4.35
N ILE A 275 3.65 3.38 4.71
CA ILE A 275 5.05 2.99 4.76
C ILE A 275 5.69 3.41 6.08
N LYS A 276 6.52 2.54 6.63
CA LYS A 276 7.32 2.80 7.83
C LYS A 276 8.74 3.19 7.44
N GLY A 277 9.27 4.25 8.04
CA GLY A 277 10.62 4.72 7.74
C GLY A 277 11.17 5.70 8.78
N HIS A 278 12.48 5.93 8.73
CA HIS A 278 13.15 6.86 9.66
C HIS A 278 13.14 8.33 9.19
N ASP A 279 12.91 8.57 7.89
CA ASP A 279 12.71 9.91 7.33
C ASP A 279 11.25 10.09 6.90
N PRO A 280 10.47 10.95 7.59
CA PRO A 280 9.07 11.18 7.25
C PRO A 280 8.90 11.86 5.88
N LYS A 281 9.91 12.63 5.40
CA LYS A 281 9.83 13.28 4.09
C LYS A 281 10.00 12.27 2.95
N ALA A 282 11.02 11.41 3.05
CA ALA A 282 11.23 10.33 2.10
C ALA A 282 10.04 9.35 2.09
N ALA A 283 9.53 8.96 3.26
CA ALA A 283 8.35 8.10 3.38
C ALA A 283 7.12 8.71 2.69
N ARG A 284 6.86 10.01 2.90
CA ARG A 284 5.77 10.73 2.21
C ARG A 284 5.96 10.77 0.71
N ALA A 285 7.15 11.12 0.23
CA ALA A 285 7.44 11.17 -1.19
C ALA A 285 7.21 9.80 -1.87
N LEU A 286 7.56 8.71 -1.19
CA LEU A 286 7.35 7.35 -1.66
C LEU A 286 5.86 6.97 -1.70
N VAL A 287 5.09 7.27 -0.65
CA VAL A 287 3.62 7.07 -0.68
C VAL A 287 2.99 7.85 -1.83
N ASP A 288 3.32 9.14 -1.97
CA ASP A 288 2.80 10.00 -3.04
C ASP A 288 3.16 9.45 -4.44
N ALA A 289 4.39 8.94 -4.60
CA ALA A 289 4.84 8.33 -5.86
C ALA A 289 4.11 7.03 -6.19
N ILE A 290 3.88 6.16 -5.19
CA ILE A 290 3.11 4.91 -5.34
C ILE A 290 1.66 5.24 -5.73
N GLN A 291 1.01 6.18 -5.04
CA GLN A 291 -0.36 6.59 -5.35
C GLN A 291 -0.48 7.10 -6.79
N GLN A 292 0.44 7.97 -7.20
CA GLN A 292 0.42 8.52 -8.56
C GLN A 292 0.65 7.42 -9.61
N SER A 293 1.58 6.50 -9.35
CA SER A 293 1.84 5.38 -10.27
C SER A 293 0.63 4.46 -10.39
N TYR A 294 -0.08 4.20 -9.29
CA TYR A 294 -1.30 3.40 -9.29
C TYR A 294 -2.41 4.09 -10.11
N ILE A 295 -2.65 5.39 -9.91
CA ILE A 295 -3.68 6.13 -10.66
C ILE A 295 -3.40 6.07 -12.17
N VAL A 296 -2.14 6.29 -12.57
CA VAL A 296 -1.74 6.20 -13.98
C VAL A 296 -1.97 4.79 -14.53
N GLN A 297 -1.59 3.77 -13.76
CA GLN A 297 -1.79 2.37 -14.14
C GLN A 297 -3.28 2.01 -14.26
N ASP A 298 -4.13 2.51 -13.36
CA ASP A 298 -5.57 2.25 -13.39
C ASP A 298 -6.24 2.89 -14.62
N ILE A 299 -5.89 4.14 -14.93
CA ILE A 299 -6.36 4.82 -16.15
C ILE A 299 -5.94 4.03 -17.40
N HIS A 300 -4.70 3.55 -17.45
CA HIS A 300 -4.21 2.77 -18.58
C HIS A 300 -4.97 1.44 -18.73
N LYS A 301 -5.17 0.70 -17.63
CA LYS A 301 -5.99 -0.53 -17.60
C LYS A 301 -7.42 -0.28 -18.09
N ASN A 302 -8.07 0.76 -17.56
CA ASN A 302 -9.46 1.08 -17.86
C ASN A 302 -9.64 1.51 -19.33
N SER A 303 -8.70 2.30 -19.88
CA SER A 303 -8.75 2.69 -21.29
C SER A 303 -8.57 1.50 -22.24
N GLN A 304 -7.68 0.55 -21.93
CA GLN A 304 -7.53 -0.68 -22.71
C GLN A 304 -8.80 -1.53 -22.70
N GLN A 305 -9.49 -1.61 -21.57
CA GLN A 305 -10.75 -2.35 -21.46
C GLN A 305 -11.88 -1.66 -22.24
N ALA A 306 -11.97 -0.33 -22.16
CA ALA A 306 -12.94 0.45 -22.94
C ALA A 306 -12.73 0.28 -24.45
N MET A 307 -11.49 0.32 -24.92
CA MET A 307 -11.16 0.07 -26.33
C MET A 307 -11.60 -1.33 -26.78
N ARG A 308 -11.34 -2.37 -25.98
CA ARG A 308 -11.79 -3.75 -26.29
C ARG A 308 -13.30 -3.87 -26.36
N SER A 309 -14.01 -3.20 -25.44
CA SER A 309 -15.47 -3.14 -25.45
C SER A 309 -15.99 -2.49 -26.73
N LEU A 310 -15.40 -1.35 -27.13
CA LEU A 310 -15.75 -0.66 -28.37
C LEU A 310 -15.52 -1.56 -29.60
N THR A 311 -14.35 -2.20 -29.69
CA THR A 311 -14.05 -3.12 -30.80
C THR A 311 -15.06 -4.27 -30.88
N TYR A 312 -15.48 -4.82 -29.74
CA TYR A 312 -16.50 -5.86 -29.71
C TYR A 312 -17.86 -5.34 -30.21
N LEU A 313 -18.29 -4.16 -29.76
CA LEU A 313 -19.56 -3.55 -30.19
C LEU A 313 -19.56 -3.22 -31.68
N GLU A 314 -18.46 -2.67 -32.20
CA GLU A 314 -18.27 -2.38 -33.62
C GLU A 314 -18.35 -3.65 -34.47
N ALA A 315 -17.79 -4.77 -33.99
CA ALA A 315 -17.88 -6.06 -34.67
C ALA A 315 -19.30 -6.64 -34.72
N GLN A 316 -20.20 -6.28 -33.78
CA GLN A 316 -21.58 -6.76 -33.75
C GLN A 316 -22.55 -5.92 -34.60
N LEU A 317 -22.18 -4.66 -34.92
CA LEU A 317 -23.03 -3.75 -35.70
C LEU A 317 -23.45 -4.31 -37.08
N PRO A 318 -22.57 -4.94 -37.89
CA PRO A 318 -22.95 -5.47 -39.20
C PRO A 318 -24.00 -6.58 -39.11
N ASP A 319 -23.86 -7.49 -38.15
CA ASP A 319 -24.80 -8.61 -37.98
C ASP A 319 -26.14 -8.13 -37.44
N LEU A 320 -26.15 -7.14 -36.54
CA LEU A 320 -27.37 -6.48 -36.08
C LEU A 320 -28.09 -5.76 -37.24
N ARG A 321 -27.35 -5.05 -38.09
CA ARG A 321 -27.91 -4.43 -39.31
C ARG A 321 -28.53 -5.47 -40.23
N LYS A 322 -27.82 -6.57 -40.54
CA LYS A 322 -28.37 -7.66 -41.36
C LYS A 322 -29.65 -8.26 -40.77
N LYS A 323 -29.71 -8.45 -39.45
CA LYS A 323 -30.91 -8.96 -38.77
C LYS A 323 -32.08 -7.97 -38.86
N LEU A 324 -31.81 -6.67 -38.71
CA LEU A 324 -32.80 -5.61 -38.87
C LEU A 324 -33.34 -5.55 -40.31
N ASP A 325 -32.45 -5.54 -41.30
CA ASP A 325 -32.81 -5.52 -42.72
C ASP A 325 -33.68 -6.75 -43.08
N ALA A 326 -33.28 -7.94 -42.62
CA ALA A 326 -34.05 -9.15 -42.84
C ALA A 326 -35.43 -9.14 -42.16
N ALA A 327 -35.56 -8.52 -40.98
CA ALA A 327 -36.85 -8.34 -40.31
C ALA A 327 -37.74 -7.33 -41.05
N GLN A 328 -37.17 -6.21 -41.51
CA GLN A 328 -37.86 -5.20 -42.32
C GLN A 328 -38.37 -5.78 -43.65
N ASP A 329 -37.55 -6.59 -44.34
CA ASP A 329 -37.94 -7.25 -45.58
C ASP A 329 -39.12 -8.22 -45.38
N ARG A 330 -39.12 -8.99 -44.29
CA ARG A 330 -40.23 -9.90 -43.94
C ARG A 330 -41.51 -9.12 -43.67
N LEU A 331 -41.42 -8.01 -42.92
CA LEU A 331 -42.56 -7.13 -42.66
C LEU A 331 -43.11 -6.53 -43.96
N ALA A 332 -42.24 -6.03 -44.83
CA ALA A 332 -42.63 -5.43 -46.11
C ALA A 332 -43.23 -6.45 -47.09
N ALA A 333 -42.74 -7.69 -47.11
CA ALA A 333 -43.32 -8.78 -47.89
C ALA A 333 -44.73 -9.12 -47.41
N TYR A 334 -44.91 -9.19 -46.09
CA TYR A 334 -46.20 -9.48 -45.46
C TYR A 334 -47.24 -8.38 -45.72
N GLN A 335 -46.87 -7.10 -45.56
CA GLN A 335 -47.74 -5.95 -45.85
C GLN A 335 -48.20 -5.91 -47.32
N ARG A 336 -47.34 -6.30 -48.27
CA ARG A 336 -47.67 -6.35 -49.71
C ARG A 336 -48.66 -7.47 -50.06
N GLN A 337 -48.56 -8.64 -49.43
CA GLN A 337 -49.46 -9.76 -49.71
C GLN A 337 -50.86 -9.58 -49.15
N HIS A 338 -51.00 -8.88 -48.01
CA HIS A 338 -52.28 -8.78 -47.30
C HIS A 338 -52.95 -7.39 -47.35
N GLY A 339 -52.37 -6.42 -48.06
CA GLY A 339 -53.08 -5.20 -48.51
C GLY A 339 -53.68 -4.32 -47.40
N ALA A 340 -52.91 -4.00 -46.34
CA ALA A 340 -53.48 -3.36 -45.14
C ALA A 340 -52.75 -2.08 -44.66
N PRO A 341 -52.91 -0.93 -45.34
CA PRO A 341 -52.39 0.36 -44.86
C PRO A 341 -53.06 0.85 -43.56
N ASN A 342 -54.35 0.52 -43.34
CA ASN A 342 -55.12 0.98 -42.17
C ASN A 342 -55.01 0.08 -40.93
N VAL A 343 -54.47 -1.14 -41.06
CA VAL A 343 -54.20 -2.03 -39.92
C VAL A 343 -52.95 -1.60 -39.16
N ALA A 344 -52.01 -0.95 -39.86
CA ALA A 344 -50.72 -0.56 -39.33
C ALA A 344 -50.81 0.45 -38.18
N ALA A 345 -51.79 1.36 -38.16
CA ALA A 345 -51.87 2.39 -37.12
C ALA A 345 -52.29 1.83 -35.75
N GLU A 346 -53.22 0.87 -35.73
CA GLU A 346 -53.70 0.25 -34.49
C GLU A 346 -52.67 -0.75 -33.93
N THR A 347 -52.02 -1.53 -34.82
CA THR A 347 -50.89 -2.39 -34.44
C THR A 347 -49.64 -1.61 -34.02
N ASP A 348 -49.34 -0.47 -34.66
CA ASP A 348 -48.25 0.44 -34.27
C ASP A 348 -48.48 1.07 -32.89
N LEU A 349 -49.72 1.45 -32.57
CA LEU A 349 -50.08 1.94 -31.24
C LEU A 349 -49.83 0.86 -30.17
N LEU A 350 -50.29 -0.37 -30.41
CA LEU A 350 -50.11 -1.50 -29.49
C LEU A 350 -48.63 -1.90 -29.35
N LEU A 351 -47.87 -1.85 -30.44
CA LEU A 351 -46.42 -2.08 -30.42
C LEU A 351 -45.71 -1.01 -29.59
N LYS A 352 -46.00 0.27 -29.83
CA LYS A 352 -45.44 1.39 -29.05
C LYS A 352 -45.77 1.27 -27.57
N GLN A 353 -46.99 0.85 -27.23
CA GLN A 353 -47.38 0.57 -25.86
C GLN A 353 -46.59 -0.61 -25.27
N GLY A 354 -46.37 -1.68 -26.05
CA GLY A 354 -45.56 -2.82 -25.64
C GLY A 354 -44.10 -2.44 -25.36
N ILE A 355 -43.46 -1.73 -26.29
CA ILE A 355 -42.08 -1.25 -26.12
C ILE A 355 -41.97 -0.30 -24.92
N ALA A 356 -42.96 0.58 -24.72
CA ALA A 356 -42.99 1.47 -23.55
C ALA A 356 -43.07 0.69 -22.24
N LEU A 357 -43.94 -0.33 -22.16
CA LEU A 357 -44.05 -1.20 -20.99
C LEU A 357 -42.80 -2.04 -20.75
N ASP A 358 -42.16 -2.58 -21.79
CA ASP A 358 -40.90 -3.34 -21.67
C ASP A 358 -39.74 -2.44 -21.22
N THR A 359 -39.73 -1.19 -21.70
CA THR A 359 -38.76 -0.17 -21.27
C THR A 359 -38.99 0.22 -19.81
N GLU A 360 -40.24 0.46 -19.41
CA GLU A 360 -40.61 0.77 -18.03
C GLU A 360 -40.26 -0.38 -17.09
N GLN A 361 -40.55 -1.63 -17.48
CA GLN A 361 -40.17 -2.83 -16.74
C GLN A 361 -38.65 -2.92 -16.56
N SER A 362 -37.89 -2.71 -17.64
CA SER A 362 -36.42 -2.76 -17.59
C SER A 362 -35.84 -1.69 -16.68
N GLN A 363 -36.40 -0.48 -16.70
CA GLN A 363 -36.01 0.61 -15.80
C GLN A 363 -36.33 0.30 -14.34
N LEU A 364 -37.52 -0.22 -14.05
CA LEU A 364 -37.94 -0.61 -12.70
C LEU A 364 -37.11 -1.76 -12.15
N LEU A 365 -36.78 -2.77 -12.98
CA LEU A 365 -35.86 -3.85 -12.60
C LEU A 365 -34.47 -3.30 -12.25
N GLN A 366 -33.95 -2.35 -13.04
CA GLN A 366 -32.67 -1.71 -12.76
C GLN A 366 -32.69 -0.93 -11.44
N GLN A 367 -33.75 -0.16 -11.18
CA GLN A 367 -33.93 0.57 -9.92
C GLN A 367 -34.04 -0.39 -8.73
N ARG A 368 -34.77 -1.49 -8.89
CA ARG A 368 -34.93 -2.53 -7.87
C ARG A 368 -33.61 -3.17 -7.50
N GLU A 369 -32.80 -3.57 -8.50
CA GLU A 369 -31.51 -4.20 -8.20
C GLU A 369 -30.53 -3.21 -7.55
N LYS A 370 -30.57 -1.91 -7.90
CA LYS A 370 -29.84 -0.87 -7.16
C LYS A 370 -30.32 -0.75 -5.70
N ALA A 371 -31.62 -0.73 -5.46
CA ALA A 371 -32.19 -0.65 -4.13
C ALA A 371 -31.84 -1.89 -3.28
N ARG A 372 -31.83 -3.09 -3.87
CA ARG A 372 -31.46 -4.34 -3.18
C ARG A 372 -29.98 -4.45 -2.80
N GLN A 373 -29.10 -3.65 -3.39
CA GLN A 373 -27.69 -3.55 -2.95
C GLN A 373 -27.54 -2.79 -1.63
N LEU A 374 -28.47 -1.88 -1.33
CA LEU A 374 -28.44 -1.01 -0.15
C LEU A 374 -29.43 -1.46 0.94
N PHE A 375 -30.52 -2.11 0.54
CA PHE A 375 -31.66 -2.41 1.41
C PHE A 375 -32.07 -3.88 1.38
N THR A 376 -32.71 -4.33 2.46
CA THR A 376 -33.26 -5.69 2.54
C THR A 376 -34.55 -5.84 1.71
N PRO A 377 -34.94 -7.07 1.31
CA PRO A 377 -36.14 -7.30 0.50
C PRO A 377 -37.47 -6.81 1.11
N ARG A 378 -37.50 -6.53 2.42
CA ARG A 378 -38.70 -6.02 3.12
C ARG A 378 -38.72 -4.50 3.29
N HIS A 379 -37.72 -3.79 2.77
CA HIS A 379 -37.65 -2.34 2.86
C HIS A 379 -38.78 -1.67 2.05
N PRO A 380 -39.39 -0.57 2.53
CA PRO A 380 -40.50 0.10 1.86
C PRO A 380 -40.23 0.48 0.40
N GLU A 381 -38.99 0.90 0.06
CA GLU A 381 -38.61 1.26 -1.31
C GLU A 381 -38.59 0.05 -2.26
N VAL A 382 -38.06 -1.10 -1.81
CA VAL A 382 -38.04 -2.33 -2.61
C VAL A 382 -39.47 -2.83 -2.83
N LEU A 383 -40.30 -2.79 -1.79
CA LEU A 383 -41.72 -3.15 -1.89
C LEU A 383 -42.52 -2.22 -2.81
N ALA A 384 -42.20 -0.92 -2.85
CA ALA A 384 -42.82 0.03 -3.77
C ALA A 384 -42.47 -0.30 -5.24
N LEU A 385 -41.19 -0.61 -5.52
CA LEU A 385 -40.73 -1.03 -6.84
C LEU A 385 -41.33 -2.38 -7.25
N ASP A 386 -41.44 -3.34 -6.34
CA ASP A 386 -42.09 -4.63 -6.59
C ASP A 386 -43.58 -4.45 -6.95
N ARG A 387 -44.28 -3.51 -6.30
CA ARG A 387 -45.67 -3.16 -6.66
C ARG A 387 -45.76 -2.55 -8.05
N GLN A 388 -44.88 -1.61 -8.39
CA GLN A 388 -44.84 -1.00 -9.72
C GLN A 388 -44.54 -2.05 -10.80
N LEU A 389 -43.60 -2.97 -10.56
CA LEU A 389 -43.33 -4.10 -11.45
C LEU A 389 -44.56 -5.00 -11.63
N ALA A 390 -45.29 -5.27 -10.57
CA ALA A 390 -46.54 -6.04 -10.65
C ALA A 390 -47.60 -5.30 -11.49
N THR A 391 -47.70 -3.97 -11.38
CA THR A 391 -48.60 -3.15 -12.22
C THR A 391 -48.21 -3.21 -13.69
N VAL A 392 -46.92 -3.04 -14.02
CA VAL A 392 -46.43 -3.13 -15.40
C VAL A 392 -46.65 -4.55 -15.96
N ALA A 393 -46.40 -5.59 -15.16
CA ALA A 393 -46.66 -6.97 -15.56
C ALA A 393 -48.15 -7.24 -15.84
N ALA A 394 -49.05 -6.68 -15.03
CA ALA A 394 -50.50 -6.77 -15.26
C ALA A 394 -50.90 -6.06 -16.56
N ASN A 395 -50.31 -4.89 -16.85
CA ASN A 395 -50.54 -4.16 -18.09
C ASN A 395 -49.99 -4.91 -19.33
N GLN A 396 -48.81 -5.53 -19.22
CA GLN A 396 -48.26 -6.41 -20.26
C GLN A 396 -49.16 -7.63 -20.51
N ALA A 397 -49.71 -8.25 -19.46
CA ALA A 397 -50.62 -9.38 -19.58
C ALA A 397 -51.94 -8.97 -20.27
N LYS A 398 -52.47 -7.79 -19.92
CA LYS A 398 -53.64 -7.21 -20.59
C LYS A 398 -53.36 -6.93 -22.06
N LEU A 399 -52.23 -6.30 -22.38
CA LEU A 399 -51.81 -6.05 -23.75
C LEU A 399 -51.65 -7.35 -24.56
N LYS A 400 -51.05 -8.40 -23.98
CA LYS A 400 -50.99 -9.74 -24.61
C LYS A 400 -52.36 -10.30 -24.92
N HIS A 401 -53.30 -10.16 -23.98
CA HIS A 401 -54.67 -10.62 -24.17
C HIS A 401 -55.41 -9.83 -25.25
N ASP A 402 -55.17 -8.52 -25.35
CA ASP A 402 -55.75 -7.67 -26.39
C ASP A 402 -55.13 -7.95 -27.76
N ILE A 403 -53.83 -8.25 -27.83
CA ILE A 403 -53.15 -8.75 -29.05
C ILE A 403 -53.75 -10.09 -29.51
N ALA A 404 -54.07 -11.00 -28.59
CA ALA A 404 -54.66 -12.30 -28.91
C ALA A 404 -56.10 -12.23 -29.46
N LYS A 405 -56.79 -11.09 -29.30
CA LYS A 405 -58.13 -10.84 -29.88
C LYS A 405 -58.07 -10.23 -31.27
N LEU A 406 -56.89 -9.77 -31.71
CA LEU A 406 -56.75 -9.21 -33.04
C LEU A 406 -56.91 -10.31 -34.10
N PRO A 407 -57.43 -10.02 -35.30
CA PRO A 407 -57.43 -10.95 -36.42
C PRO A 407 -56.03 -11.50 -36.70
N ASP A 408 -55.93 -12.75 -37.16
CA ASP A 408 -54.66 -13.46 -37.42
C ASP A 408 -53.68 -12.62 -38.26
N THR A 409 -54.22 -11.84 -39.19
CA THR A 409 -53.43 -10.99 -40.07
C THR A 409 -52.69 -9.87 -39.33
N GLN A 410 -53.21 -9.38 -38.21
CA GLN A 410 -52.61 -8.32 -37.39
C GLN A 410 -51.65 -8.88 -36.33
N GLN A 411 -51.93 -10.08 -35.81
CA GLN A 411 -51.04 -10.78 -34.88
C GLN A 411 -49.69 -11.10 -35.52
N GLN A 412 -49.69 -11.58 -36.77
CA GLN A 412 -48.46 -11.83 -37.53
C GLN A 412 -47.67 -10.56 -37.85
N VAL A 413 -48.31 -9.39 -38.01
CA VAL A 413 -47.60 -8.10 -38.18
C VAL A 413 -46.81 -7.74 -36.92
N LEU A 414 -47.46 -7.87 -35.76
CA LEU A 414 -46.82 -7.60 -34.46
C LEU A 414 -45.66 -8.55 -34.17
N ASP A 415 -45.79 -9.83 -34.52
CA ASP A 415 -44.74 -10.83 -34.32
C ASP A 415 -43.54 -10.61 -35.26
N LEU A 416 -43.77 -10.04 -36.43
CA LEU A 416 -42.70 -9.64 -37.37
C LEU A 416 -42.00 -8.33 -36.98
N GLN A 417 -42.59 -7.54 -36.08
CA GLN A 417 -42.07 -6.25 -35.60
C GLN A 417 -41.33 -6.35 -34.25
N ARG A 418 -41.52 -7.45 -33.49
CA ARG A 418 -40.71 -7.81 -32.33
C ARG A 418 -39.40 -8.45 -32.74
#